data_AF-A0A2P4SYU3-F1
#
_entry.id   AF-A0A2P4SYU3-F1
#
_cell.length_a   1.000
_cell.length_b   1.000
_cell.length_c   1.000
_cell.angle_alpha   90.00
_cell.angle_beta   90.00
_cell.angle_gamma   90.00
#
_symmetry.space_group_name_H-M   'P 1'
#
loop_
_entity.id
_entity.type
_entity.pdbx_description
1 polymer ?
#
loop_
_entity_poly.entity_id
_entity_poly.type
_entity_poly.pdbx_seq_one_letter_code
_entity_poly.pdbx_strand_id
1 'polypeptide(L)'
;FRDHFAWNKVTSCIHNILSGQRWIEHYGEIIIKNLNDDTCYCKLTFIKAKYWNPNAHEIEGSVMDKTGNVVHRLFGKWHESLYCGTTSSSKCIWRANPMPKDYEQWYGFTQFALELNELDLQTRSLLPSTDTRFRPDQRFLEEGNIEAAEMQKQRIEQLQRERRKVLEENNLEHQPRFFSYWWVRLSPAAGVVKDLRISSGLSIET
;
A
#
# COMPACT_ATOMS: atom_id res chain seq x y z
N PHE A 1 12.65 22.95 -0.82
CA PHE A 1 11.18 23.03 -0.85
C PHE A 1 10.51 22.61 0.45
N ARG A 2 11.07 21.71 1.29
CA ARG A 2 10.44 21.27 2.56
C ARG A 2 8.99 20.81 2.35
N ASP A 3 8.70 20.19 1.22
CA ASP A 3 7.34 19.76 0.88
C ASP A 3 6.86 18.66 1.81
N HIS A 4 5.56 18.66 2.10
CA HIS A 4 4.92 17.63 2.91
C HIS A 4 3.62 17.22 2.23
N PHE A 5 3.70 16.20 1.36
CA PHE A 5 2.52 15.71 0.66
C PHE A 5 1.70 14.75 1.52
N ALA A 6 0.39 14.93 1.53
CA ALA A 6 -0.56 14.04 2.16
C ALA A 6 -1.70 13.71 1.19
N TRP A 7 -2.15 12.46 1.22
CA TRP A 7 -3.26 11.96 0.40
C TRP A 7 -3.97 10.79 1.06
N ASN A 8 -5.20 10.53 0.62
CA ASN A 8 -5.98 9.35 1.00
C ASN A 8 -5.79 8.20 0.00
N LYS A 9 -6.02 6.96 0.44
CA LYS A 9 -6.14 5.80 -0.46
C LYS A 9 -7.60 5.66 -0.94
N VAL A 10 -7.78 5.07 -2.11
CA VAL A 10 -9.09 4.70 -2.67
C VAL A 10 -9.50 3.30 -2.26
N THR A 11 -10.76 2.97 -2.49
CA THR A 11 -11.30 1.63 -2.24
C THR A 11 -10.91 0.67 -3.36
N SER A 12 -10.62 -0.58 -2.99
CA SER A 12 -10.36 -1.68 -3.92
C SER A 12 -11.44 -2.75 -3.77
N CYS A 13 -11.90 -3.30 -4.89
CA CYS A 13 -12.83 -4.43 -4.92
C CYS A 13 -12.26 -5.54 -5.80
N ILE A 14 -12.30 -6.77 -5.29
CA ILE A 14 -12.01 -7.96 -6.09
C ILE A 14 -13.33 -8.55 -6.50
N HIS A 15 -13.62 -8.49 -7.79
CA HIS A 15 -14.80 -9.08 -8.38
C HIS A 15 -14.55 -10.57 -8.64
N ASN A 16 -15.64 -11.35 -8.68
CA ASN A 16 -15.59 -12.77 -9.08
C ASN A 16 -14.67 -13.65 -8.23
N ILE A 17 -14.50 -13.34 -6.93
CA ILE A 17 -13.52 -14.01 -6.06
C ILE A 17 -13.68 -15.55 -6.00
N LEU A 18 -14.90 -16.07 -6.21
CA LEU A 18 -15.23 -17.49 -6.22
C LEU A 18 -15.39 -18.09 -7.64
N SER A 19 -15.07 -17.34 -8.70
CA SER A 19 -15.20 -17.81 -10.10
C SER A 19 -13.91 -17.57 -10.91
N GLY A 20 -13.87 -18.08 -12.15
CA GLY A 20 -12.62 -18.18 -12.92
C GLY A 20 -12.03 -16.85 -13.44
N GLN A 21 -12.84 -15.81 -13.59
CA GLN A 21 -12.40 -14.50 -14.11
C GLN A 21 -12.36 -13.45 -13.01
N ARG A 22 -11.40 -13.60 -12.09
CA ARG A 22 -11.13 -12.64 -11.02
C ARG A 22 -10.48 -11.38 -11.60
N TRP A 23 -10.94 -10.22 -11.16
CA TRP A 23 -10.32 -8.94 -11.52
C TRP A 23 -10.47 -7.94 -10.39
N ILE A 24 -9.52 -7.00 -10.32
CA ILE A 24 -9.49 -5.94 -9.33
C ILE A 24 -9.93 -4.62 -9.94
N GLU A 25 -10.74 -3.88 -9.18
CA GLU A 25 -11.17 -2.53 -9.50
C GLU A 25 -10.81 -1.61 -8.34
N HIS A 26 -10.29 -0.42 -8.68
CA HIS A 26 -10.16 0.68 -7.74
C HIS A 26 -11.20 1.74 -8.10
N TYR A 27 -11.83 2.35 -7.11
CA TYR A 27 -12.77 3.44 -7.34
C TYR A 27 -12.76 4.46 -6.21
N GLY A 28 -13.10 5.70 -6.56
CA GLY A 28 -13.08 6.84 -5.67
C GLY A 28 -12.02 7.85 -6.06
N GLU A 29 -11.79 8.82 -5.19
CA GLU A 29 -10.93 9.96 -5.47
C GLU A 29 -9.73 9.98 -4.52
N ILE A 30 -8.53 10.20 -5.06
CA ILE A 30 -7.35 10.58 -4.30
C ILE A 30 -7.22 12.10 -4.36
N ILE A 31 -7.09 12.74 -3.21
CA ILE A 31 -6.79 14.16 -3.11
C ILE A 31 -5.38 14.30 -2.52
N ILE A 32 -4.46 14.87 -3.30
CA ILE A 32 -3.06 15.09 -2.90
C ILE A 32 -2.88 16.59 -2.63
N LYS A 33 -2.38 16.92 -1.44
CA LYS A 33 -2.08 18.29 -1.02
C LYS A 33 -0.67 18.37 -0.47
N ASN A 34 0.02 19.48 -0.72
CA ASN A 34 1.20 19.86 0.04
C ASN A 34 0.74 20.61 1.31
N LEU A 35 1.07 20.11 2.49
CA LEU A 35 0.65 20.71 3.76
C LEU A 35 1.41 21.99 4.10
N ASN A 36 2.54 22.23 3.42
CA ASN A 36 3.37 23.40 3.63
C ASN A 36 3.20 24.45 2.52
N ASP A 37 2.40 24.17 1.49
CA ASP A 37 2.15 25.05 0.34
C ASP A 37 0.74 24.80 -0.21
N ASP A 38 -0.12 25.82 -0.15
CA ASP A 38 -1.50 25.76 -0.61
C ASP A 38 -1.71 26.29 -2.05
N THR A 39 -0.62 26.56 -2.78
CA THR A 39 -0.68 27.11 -4.15
C THR A 39 -1.38 26.19 -5.13
N CYS A 40 -1.28 24.86 -4.95
CA CYS A 40 -1.98 23.89 -5.76
C CYS A 40 -2.33 22.60 -5.00
N TYR A 41 -3.26 21.83 -5.58
CA TYR A 41 -3.59 20.48 -5.13
C TYR A 41 -3.92 19.59 -6.33
N CYS A 42 -3.81 18.28 -6.16
CA CYS A 42 -4.15 17.32 -7.21
C CYS A 42 -5.37 16.49 -6.79
N LYS A 43 -6.27 16.26 -7.75
CA LYS A 43 -7.38 15.33 -7.63
C LYS A 43 -7.26 14.27 -8.72
N LEU A 44 -7.21 13.00 -8.32
CA LEU A 44 -7.25 11.84 -9.21
C LEU A 44 -8.52 11.04 -8.95
N THR A 45 -9.28 10.73 -9.98
CA THR A 45 -10.51 9.94 -9.93
C THR A 45 -10.28 8.61 -10.61
N PHE A 46 -10.49 7.52 -9.87
CA PHE A 46 -10.49 6.16 -10.39
C PHE A 46 -11.89 5.85 -10.90
N ILE A 47 -12.01 5.72 -12.22
CA ILE A 47 -13.30 5.60 -12.90
C ILE A 47 -13.81 4.18 -12.74
N LYS A 48 -15.01 4.05 -12.16
CA LYS A 48 -15.69 2.77 -12.07
C LYS A 48 -16.15 2.35 -13.46
N ALA A 49 -15.68 1.20 -13.93
CA ALA A 49 -15.97 0.70 -15.27
C ALA A 49 -16.08 -0.83 -15.24
N LYS A 50 -17.01 -1.37 -16.03
CA LYS A 50 -17.09 -2.83 -16.20
C LYS A 50 -15.82 -3.32 -16.88
N TYR A 51 -15.30 -4.50 -16.52
CA TYR A 51 -13.99 -4.97 -17.00
C TYR A 51 -13.89 -5.11 -18.53
N TRP A 52 -15.02 -5.35 -19.22
CA TRP A 52 -15.07 -5.42 -20.69
C TRP A 52 -15.16 -4.05 -21.37
N ASN A 53 -15.28 -2.98 -20.60
CA ASN A 53 -15.27 -1.63 -21.12
C ASN A 53 -13.84 -1.28 -21.55
N PRO A 54 -13.62 -0.71 -22.75
CA PRO A 54 -12.30 -0.20 -23.16
C PRO A 54 -11.67 0.77 -22.14
N ASN A 55 -12.53 1.48 -21.39
CA ASN A 55 -12.19 2.43 -20.34
C ASN A 55 -11.93 1.76 -18.97
N ALA A 56 -11.85 0.43 -18.92
CA ALA A 56 -11.45 -0.27 -17.72
C ALA A 56 -10.09 0.23 -17.23
N HIS A 57 -9.99 0.42 -15.91
CA HIS A 57 -8.78 0.84 -15.20
C HIS A 57 -8.33 2.28 -15.46
N GLU A 58 -9.19 3.12 -16.04
CA GLU A 58 -8.87 4.52 -16.27
C GLU A 58 -8.75 5.32 -14.97
N ILE A 59 -7.76 6.21 -14.96
CA ILE A 59 -7.66 7.33 -14.02
C ILE A 59 -7.75 8.61 -14.84
N GLU A 60 -8.55 9.55 -14.36
CA GLU A 60 -8.53 10.93 -14.79
C GLU A 60 -8.21 11.84 -13.61
N GLY A 61 -7.55 12.96 -13.85
CA GLY A 61 -7.32 13.92 -12.80
C GLY A 61 -6.80 15.25 -13.27
N SER A 62 -6.61 16.14 -12.30
CA SER A 62 -6.11 17.48 -12.53
C SER A 62 -5.25 17.95 -11.38
N VAL A 63 -4.25 18.76 -11.70
CA VAL A 63 -3.59 19.67 -10.77
C VAL A 63 -4.31 21.01 -10.89
N MET A 64 -4.84 21.50 -9.78
CA MET A 64 -5.59 22.75 -9.71
C MET A 64 -4.85 23.75 -8.85
N ASP A 65 -4.88 25.02 -9.25
CA ASP A 65 -4.39 26.11 -8.41
C ASP A 65 -5.33 26.36 -7.22
N LYS A 66 -4.93 27.24 -6.30
CA LYS A 66 -5.73 27.63 -5.13
C LYS A 66 -7.11 28.22 -5.47
N THR A 67 -7.31 28.70 -6.69
CA THR A 67 -8.59 29.25 -7.18
C THR A 67 -9.47 28.21 -7.86
N GLY A 68 -8.95 26.98 -8.04
CA GLY A 68 -9.66 25.87 -8.67
C GLY A 68 -9.45 25.77 -10.19
N ASN A 69 -8.59 26.60 -10.79
CA ASN A 69 -8.30 26.48 -12.22
C ASN A 69 -7.39 25.29 -12.49
N VAL A 70 -7.68 24.55 -13.55
CA VAL A 70 -6.87 23.41 -13.97
C VAL A 70 -5.57 23.90 -14.60
N VAL A 71 -4.45 23.57 -13.96
CA VAL A 71 -3.09 23.86 -14.44
C VAL A 71 -2.57 22.70 -15.30
N HIS A 72 -2.80 21.47 -14.85
CA HIS A 72 -2.43 20.26 -15.58
C HIS A 72 -3.56 19.23 -15.55
N ARG A 73 -3.71 18.49 -16.65
CA ARG A 73 -4.59 17.32 -16.73
C ARG A 73 -3.75 16.06 -16.68
N LEU A 74 -4.25 15.08 -15.94
CA LEU A 74 -3.66 13.77 -15.77
C LEU A 74 -4.65 12.73 -16.32
N PHE A 75 -4.15 11.76 -17.06
CA PHE A 75 -4.98 10.68 -17.59
C PHE A 75 -4.14 9.43 -17.86
N GLY A 76 -4.77 8.26 -17.86
CA GLY A 76 -4.13 7.01 -18.20
C GLY A 76 -4.82 5.81 -17.59
N LYS A 77 -4.11 4.69 -17.48
CA LYS A 77 -4.58 3.46 -16.86
C LYS A 77 -3.67 3.10 -15.70
N TRP A 78 -4.24 2.86 -14.52
CA TRP A 78 -3.47 2.69 -13.28
C TRP A 78 -2.50 1.51 -13.28
N HIS A 79 -2.73 0.52 -14.16
CA HIS A 79 -1.90 -0.67 -14.31
C HIS A 79 -0.86 -0.55 -15.45
N GLU A 80 -0.91 0.51 -16.27
CA GLU A 80 -0.07 0.64 -17.46
C GLU A 80 0.78 1.90 -17.47
N SER A 81 0.14 3.08 -17.48
CA SER A 81 0.84 4.36 -17.63
C SER A 81 -0.04 5.55 -17.26
N LEU A 82 0.61 6.64 -16.85
CA LEU A 82 0.00 7.92 -16.52
C LEU A 82 0.68 9.04 -17.33
N TYR A 83 -0.14 9.94 -17.87
CA TYR A 83 0.28 11.05 -18.72
C TYR A 83 -0.16 12.37 -18.10
N CYS A 84 0.61 13.42 -18.39
CA CYS A 84 0.30 14.80 -18.02
C CYS A 84 0.27 15.67 -19.29
N GLY A 85 -0.79 16.46 -19.46
CA GLY A 85 -0.96 17.37 -20.60
C GLY A 85 -2.32 17.22 -21.27
N THR A 86 -2.40 17.58 -22.56
CA THR A 86 -3.61 17.45 -23.38
C THR A 86 -3.47 16.26 -24.34
N THR A 87 -4.57 15.84 -24.97
CA THR A 87 -4.55 14.78 -25.99
C THR A 87 -3.61 15.11 -27.16
N SER A 88 -3.42 16.39 -27.49
CA SER A 88 -2.54 16.85 -28.57
C SER A 88 -1.09 17.07 -28.16
N SER A 89 -0.81 17.21 -26.85
CA SER A 89 0.54 17.39 -26.31
C SER A 89 0.58 16.84 -24.89
N SER A 90 0.94 15.56 -24.77
CA SER A 90 1.05 14.85 -23.50
C SER A 90 2.45 14.30 -23.29
N LYS A 91 2.86 14.26 -22.02
CA LYS A 91 4.09 13.64 -21.56
C LYS A 91 3.75 12.46 -20.66
N CYS A 92 4.34 11.30 -20.94
CA CYS A 92 4.28 10.17 -20.02
C CYS A 92 5.08 10.50 -18.75
N ILE A 93 4.42 10.46 -17.58
CA ILE A 93 5.04 10.76 -16.27
C ILE A 93 5.29 9.51 -15.43
N TRP A 94 4.61 8.41 -15.74
CA TRP A 94 4.82 7.10 -15.13
C TRP A 94 4.39 5.99 -16.10
N ARG A 95 5.10 4.86 -16.04
CA ARG A 95 4.76 3.61 -16.75
C ARG A 95 5.08 2.43 -15.84
N ALA A 96 4.23 1.42 -15.86
CA ALA A 96 4.46 0.16 -15.16
C ALA A 96 5.72 -0.54 -15.67
N ASN A 97 6.47 -1.14 -14.75
CA ASN A 97 7.56 -2.02 -15.12
C ASN A 97 7.01 -3.28 -15.80
N PRO A 98 7.70 -3.85 -16.79
CA PRO A 98 7.29 -5.11 -17.39
C PRO A 98 7.27 -6.23 -16.33
N MET A 99 6.28 -7.11 -16.44
CA MET A 99 6.20 -8.29 -15.58
C MET A 99 7.35 -9.27 -15.91
N PRO A 100 7.91 -9.96 -14.90
CA PRO A 100 8.86 -11.04 -15.14
C PRO A 100 8.27 -12.13 -16.05
N LYS A 101 9.14 -12.91 -16.69
CA LYS A 101 8.68 -14.13 -17.37
C LYS A 101 8.05 -15.07 -16.35
N ASP A 102 7.02 -15.79 -16.77
CA ASP A 102 6.33 -16.78 -15.94
C ASP A 102 5.73 -16.24 -14.63
N TYR A 103 5.46 -14.93 -14.55
CA TYR A 103 4.91 -14.29 -13.35
C TYR A 103 3.61 -14.96 -12.83
N GLU A 104 2.83 -15.58 -13.72
CA GLU A 104 1.61 -16.33 -13.36
C GLU A 104 1.88 -17.58 -12.53
N GLN A 105 3.06 -18.20 -12.69
CA GLN A 105 3.49 -19.33 -11.86
C GLN A 105 3.89 -18.88 -10.45
N TRP A 106 4.24 -17.60 -10.28
CA TRP A 106 4.73 -17.01 -9.04
C TRP A 106 3.73 -15.97 -8.48
N TYR A 107 2.49 -16.40 -8.29
CA TYR A 107 1.41 -15.63 -7.67
C TYR A 107 1.05 -14.31 -8.36
N GLY A 108 1.50 -14.09 -9.60
CA GLY A 108 1.32 -12.83 -10.30
C GLY A 108 2.24 -11.71 -9.81
N PHE A 109 3.37 -12.03 -9.19
CA PHE A 109 4.27 -11.04 -8.59
C PHE A 109 5.03 -10.20 -9.61
N THR A 110 5.21 -8.92 -9.28
CA THR A 110 6.17 -8.04 -9.95
C THR A 110 7.59 -8.44 -9.55
N GLN A 111 8.59 -8.00 -10.33
CA GLN A 111 10.01 -8.19 -9.97
C GLN A 111 10.30 -7.66 -8.56
N PHE A 112 9.80 -6.45 -8.25
CA PHE A 112 9.96 -5.84 -6.93
C PHE A 112 9.34 -6.70 -5.82
N ALA A 113 8.16 -7.30 -6.05
CA ALA A 113 7.51 -8.15 -5.05
C ALA A 113 8.27 -9.45 -4.78
N LEU A 114 8.91 -10.04 -5.80
CA LEU A 114 9.77 -11.22 -5.63
C LEU A 114 10.97 -10.93 -4.70
N GLU A 115 11.53 -9.74 -4.78
CA GLU A 115 12.70 -9.32 -4.00
C GLU A 115 12.37 -8.97 -2.53
N LEU A 116 11.10 -8.67 -2.20
CA LEU A 116 10.71 -8.20 -0.87
C LEU A 116 11.04 -9.17 0.26
N ASN A 117 10.84 -10.47 0.03
CA ASN A 117 11.03 -11.50 1.05
C ASN A 117 12.33 -12.30 0.89
N GLU A 118 13.24 -11.86 0.01
CA GLU A 118 14.59 -12.44 -0.06
C GLU A 118 15.34 -12.18 1.26
N LEU A 119 15.92 -13.23 1.82
CA LEU A 119 16.72 -13.16 3.04
C LEU A 119 18.20 -13.33 2.71
N ASP A 120 18.84 -12.21 2.42
CA ASP A 120 20.28 -12.16 2.18
C ASP A 120 21.09 -12.48 3.46
N LEU A 121 22.15 -13.28 3.31
CA LEU A 121 22.97 -13.75 4.43
C LEU A 121 23.75 -12.63 5.11
N GLN A 122 24.11 -11.56 4.38
CA GLN A 122 24.86 -10.43 4.94
C GLN A 122 23.95 -9.58 5.84
N THR A 123 22.75 -9.25 5.35
CA THR A 123 21.76 -8.46 6.08
C THR A 123 21.04 -9.25 7.17
N ARG A 124 21.00 -10.58 7.10
CA ARG A 124 20.34 -11.44 8.09
C ARG A 124 20.73 -11.11 9.54
N SER A 125 22.00 -10.84 9.79
CA SER A 125 22.52 -10.53 11.13
C SER A 125 22.07 -9.16 11.67
N LEU A 126 21.64 -8.25 10.80
CA LEU A 126 21.24 -6.88 11.11
C LEU A 126 19.72 -6.75 11.34
N LEU A 127 18.94 -7.74 10.91
CA LEU A 127 17.49 -7.70 10.99
C LEU A 127 16.98 -8.04 12.40
N PRO A 128 15.94 -7.35 12.90
CA PRO A 128 15.32 -7.74 14.15
C PRO A 128 14.65 -9.11 14.01
N SER A 129 14.54 -9.86 15.11
CA SER A 129 13.86 -11.17 15.12
C SER A 129 12.38 -11.12 14.73
N THR A 130 11.78 -9.92 14.67
CA THR A 130 10.40 -9.68 14.24
C THR A 130 10.28 -9.34 12.75
N ASP A 131 11.38 -9.32 11.98
CA ASP A 131 11.32 -9.09 10.53
C ASP A 131 10.56 -10.22 9.83
N THR A 132 9.70 -9.87 8.86
CA THR A 132 8.83 -10.83 8.16
C THR A 132 9.60 -11.93 7.46
N ARG A 133 10.85 -11.69 7.03
CA ARG A 133 11.69 -12.70 6.37
C ARG A 133 11.99 -13.92 7.24
N PHE A 134 11.87 -13.78 8.57
CA PHE A 134 12.02 -14.88 9.54
C PHE A 134 10.72 -15.63 9.82
N ARG A 135 9.60 -15.24 9.21
CA ARG A 135 8.29 -15.86 9.44
C ARG A 135 8.24 -17.23 8.75
N PRO A 136 8.23 -18.36 9.50
CA PRO A 136 8.53 -19.67 8.94
C PRO A 136 7.40 -20.25 8.07
N ASP A 137 6.12 -19.95 8.37
CA ASP A 137 4.98 -20.35 7.54
C ASP A 137 5.07 -19.76 6.13
N GLN A 138 5.42 -18.48 6.02
CA GLN A 138 5.62 -17.81 4.74
C GLN A 138 6.84 -18.37 3.98
N ARG A 139 7.96 -18.64 4.68
CA ARG A 139 9.16 -19.25 4.07
C ARG A 139 8.87 -20.64 3.51
N PHE A 140 8.19 -21.50 4.26
CA PHE A 140 7.84 -22.84 3.79
C PHE A 140 6.90 -22.80 2.59
N LEU A 141 5.97 -21.84 2.54
CA LEU A 141 5.10 -21.65 1.38
C LEU A 141 5.89 -21.26 0.13
N GLU A 142 6.83 -20.33 0.26
CA GLU A 142 7.73 -19.91 -0.84
C GLU A 142 8.61 -21.07 -1.35
N GLU A 143 9.02 -21.98 -0.46
CA GLU A 143 9.78 -23.19 -0.79
C GLU A 143 8.90 -24.35 -1.32
N GLY A 144 7.57 -24.14 -1.42
CA GLY A 144 6.62 -25.14 -1.90
C GLY A 144 6.21 -26.22 -0.88
N ASN A 145 6.65 -26.10 0.38
CA ASN A 145 6.27 -27.02 1.46
C ASN A 145 4.96 -26.58 2.13
N ILE A 146 3.84 -26.91 1.48
CA ILE A 146 2.49 -26.49 1.91
C ILE A 146 2.12 -27.06 3.29
N GLU A 147 2.50 -28.30 3.59
CA GLU A 147 2.18 -28.96 4.86
C GLU A 147 2.88 -28.27 6.04
N ALA A 148 4.18 -28.00 5.91
CA ALA A 148 4.93 -27.28 6.94
C ALA A 148 4.45 -25.83 7.10
N ALA A 149 4.08 -25.18 5.99
CA ALA A 149 3.52 -23.82 6.01
C ALA A 149 2.23 -23.75 6.84
N GLU A 150 1.27 -24.64 6.60
CA GLU A 150 0.00 -24.67 7.33
C GLU A 150 0.22 -24.99 8.82
N MET A 151 1.09 -25.94 9.15
CA MET A 151 1.44 -26.26 10.53
C MET A 151 2.04 -25.06 11.28
N GLN A 152 3.00 -24.36 10.66
CA GLN A 152 3.60 -23.18 11.28
C GLN A 152 2.62 -22.01 11.39
N LYS A 153 1.73 -21.83 10.41
CA LYS A 153 0.71 -20.79 10.42
C LYS A 153 -0.22 -20.97 11.63
N GLN A 154 -0.74 -22.19 11.83
CA GLN A 154 -1.57 -22.50 12.98
C GLN A 154 -0.86 -22.23 14.31
N ARG A 155 0.41 -22.64 14.43
CA ARG A 155 1.23 -22.38 15.61
C ARG A 155 1.41 -20.88 15.89
N ILE A 156 1.74 -20.08 14.88
CA ILE A 156 1.97 -18.64 15.02
C ILE A 156 0.67 -17.92 15.41
N GLU A 157 -0.44 -18.21 14.73
CA GLU A 157 -1.74 -17.61 15.06
C GLU A 157 -2.20 -17.98 16.48
N GLN A 158 -1.94 -19.23 16.91
CA GLN A 158 -2.24 -19.66 18.26
C GLN A 158 -1.42 -18.90 19.30
N LEU A 159 -0.11 -18.74 19.11
CA LEU A 159 0.74 -17.94 19.99
C LEU A 159 0.30 -16.46 20.03
N GLN A 160 -0.17 -15.91 18.91
CA GLN A 160 -0.71 -14.55 18.85
C GLN A 160 -2.01 -14.42 19.66
N ARG A 161 -2.92 -15.41 19.56
CA ARG A 161 -4.16 -15.45 20.35
C ARG A 161 -3.87 -15.59 21.84
N GLU A 162 -2.95 -16.47 22.22
CA GLU A 162 -2.55 -16.66 23.62
C GLU A 162 -1.92 -15.40 24.22
N ARG A 163 -1.00 -14.76 23.49
CA ARG A 163 -0.42 -13.48 23.91
C ARG A 163 -1.48 -12.41 24.12
N ARG A 164 -2.46 -12.32 23.21
CA ARG A 164 -3.58 -11.38 23.34
C ARG A 164 -4.40 -11.66 24.60
N LYS A 165 -4.76 -12.93 24.83
CA LYS A 165 -5.50 -13.36 26.02
C LYS A 165 -4.76 -12.99 27.32
N VAL A 166 -3.45 -13.23 27.38
CA VAL A 166 -2.63 -12.83 28.55
C VAL A 166 -2.67 -11.32 28.77
N LEU A 167 -2.57 -10.50 27.71
CA LEU A 167 -2.67 -9.05 27.84
C LEU A 167 -4.05 -8.61 28.37
N GLU A 168 -5.13 -9.20 27.83
CA GLU A 168 -6.50 -8.92 28.27
C GLU A 168 -6.73 -9.31 29.73
N GLU A 169 -6.31 -10.51 30.15
CA GLU A 169 -6.43 -11.00 31.53
C GLU A 169 -5.67 -10.13 32.54
N ASN A 170 -4.60 -9.49 32.10
CA ASN A 170 -3.79 -8.60 32.93
C ASN A 170 -4.16 -7.11 32.76
N ASN A 171 -5.20 -6.77 31.98
CA ASN A 171 -5.60 -5.40 31.66
C ASN A 171 -4.46 -4.54 31.08
N LEU A 172 -3.59 -5.14 30.25
CA LEU A 172 -2.48 -4.48 29.57
C LEU A 172 -2.81 -4.19 28.11
N GLU A 173 -2.45 -3.00 27.62
CA GLU A 173 -2.53 -2.68 26.18
C GLU A 173 -1.22 -3.04 25.47
N HIS A 174 -1.30 -3.61 24.27
CA HIS A 174 -0.12 -3.83 23.43
C HIS A 174 0.56 -2.50 23.07
N GLN A 175 1.87 -2.41 23.35
CA GLN A 175 2.69 -1.26 22.97
C GLN A 175 3.54 -1.61 21.74
N PRO A 176 3.34 -0.95 20.59
CA PRO A 176 4.21 -1.10 19.43
C PRO A 176 5.63 -0.61 19.76
N ARG A 177 6.65 -1.32 19.27
CA ARG A 177 8.05 -1.03 19.64
C ARG A 177 8.64 0.17 18.90
N PHE A 178 8.27 0.35 17.63
CA PHE A 178 8.91 1.33 16.74
C PHE A 178 8.02 2.53 16.40
N PHE A 179 6.79 2.53 16.90
CA PHE A 179 5.79 3.54 16.61
C PHE A 179 5.02 3.91 17.88
N SER A 180 4.56 5.15 17.95
CA SER A 180 3.74 5.67 19.02
C SER A 180 2.39 6.13 18.49
N TYR A 181 1.37 5.99 19.32
CA TYR A 181 0.04 6.49 19.02
C TYR A 181 -0.05 8.01 19.22
N TRP A 182 -0.67 8.68 18.26
CA TRP A 182 -0.96 10.11 18.31
C TRP A 182 -2.44 10.33 18.01
N TRP A 183 -3.03 11.30 18.69
CA TRP A 183 -4.40 11.72 18.41
C TRP A 183 -4.37 12.85 17.41
N VAL A 184 -4.89 12.61 16.21
CA VAL A 184 -4.85 13.57 15.11
C VAL A 184 -6.26 13.96 14.71
N ARG A 185 -6.49 15.26 14.54
CA ARG A 185 -7.73 15.80 13.98
C ARG A 185 -7.50 16.10 12.51
N LEU A 186 -8.10 15.29 11.62
CA LEU A 186 -7.85 15.35 10.18
C LEU A 186 -8.49 16.58 9.50
N SER A 187 -9.54 17.14 10.09
CA SER A 187 -10.16 18.41 9.71
C SER A 187 -11.04 18.92 10.86
N PRO A 188 -11.47 20.19 10.87
CA PRO A 188 -12.39 20.71 11.90
C PRO A 188 -13.71 19.93 11.98
N ALA A 189 -14.18 19.38 10.86
CA ALA A 189 -15.40 18.58 10.75
C ALA A 189 -15.17 17.07 10.96
N ALA A 190 -13.91 16.60 10.94
CA ALA A 190 -13.57 15.20 11.19
C ALA A 190 -13.41 14.93 12.69
N GLY A 191 -13.77 13.70 13.09
CA GLY A 191 -13.45 13.17 14.41
C GLY A 191 -11.94 13.08 14.67
N VAL A 192 -11.56 12.95 15.93
CA VAL A 192 -10.17 12.66 16.33
C VAL A 192 -9.90 11.18 16.04
N VAL A 193 -8.82 10.89 15.32
CA VAL A 193 -8.41 9.53 14.95
C VAL A 193 -7.08 9.19 15.62
N LYS A 194 -6.93 7.93 16.04
CA LYS A 194 -5.66 7.37 16.57
C LYS A 194 -4.76 7.04 15.37
N ASP A 195 -3.65 7.74 15.23
CA ASP A 195 -2.66 7.59 14.17
C ASP A 195 -1.36 7.00 14.72
N LEU A 196 -0.66 6.17 13.93
CA LEU A 196 0.62 5.57 14.33
C LEU A 196 1.75 6.35 13.66
N ARG A 197 2.68 6.90 14.46
CA ARG A 197 3.84 7.64 13.92
C ARG A 197 5.12 7.06 14.47
N ILE A 198 6.21 7.17 13.70
CA ILE A 198 7.54 6.73 14.16
C ILE A 198 7.86 7.47 15.45
N SER A 199 8.26 6.73 16.48
CA SER A 199 8.63 7.30 17.76
C SER A 199 9.90 8.14 17.58
N SER A 200 9.83 9.45 17.86
CA SER A 200 10.99 10.34 17.82
C SER A 200 11.93 9.98 18.98
N GLY A 201 12.87 9.07 18.74
CA GLY A 201 13.82 8.59 19.76
C GLY A 201 14.55 7.29 19.45
N LEU A 202 14.26 6.59 18.34
CA LEU A 202 15.07 5.44 17.91
C LEU A 202 16.35 5.94 17.23
N SER A 203 17.35 6.30 18.03
CA SER A 203 18.72 6.04 17.64
C SER A 203 18.82 4.53 17.42
N ILE A 204 19.07 4.13 16.17
CA ILE A 204 19.53 2.78 15.87
C ILE A 204 20.96 2.74 16.44
N GLU A 205 21.09 2.47 17.73
CA GLU A 205 22.37 2.06 18.29
C GLU A 205 22.67 0.68 17.72
N THR A 206 23.60 0.69 16.77
CA THR A 206 24.27 -0.49 16.20
C THR A 206 25.10 -1.21 17.23
#